data_AF-E5LLK1-F1
#
_entry.id   AF-E5LLK1-F1
#
_cell.length_a   1.000
_cell.length_b   1.000
_cell.length_c   1.000
_cell.angle_alpha   90.00
_cell.angle_beta   90.00
_cell.angle_gamma   90.00
#
_symmetry.space_group_name_H-M   'P 1'
#
loop_
_entity.id
_entity.type
_entity.pdbx_description
1 polymer ?
#
loop_
_entity_poly.entity_id
_entity_poly.type
_entity_poly.pdbx_seq_one_letter_code
_entity_poly.pdbx_strand_id
1 'polypeptide(L)'
;MSIKTLVINPGSTSTKVGVFEDETLLFEETLRHPTEEIAKYASVIDQKDFRKEIILDFLKEKNCDPKSLNVIVGRGGLLKPIPGGTYAVSEALLADLKAGVQGQHASNLGGILAREIGDALG
;
A
#
# COMPACT_ATOMS: atom_id res chain seq x y z
N MET A 1 -3.48 24.15 6.89
CA MET A 1 -3.75 23.16 5.84
C MET A 1 -3.85 21.83 6.55
N SER A 2 -4.92 21.08 6.31
CA SER A 2 -5.06 19.70 6.78
C SER A 2 -4.15 18.77 5.97
N ILE A 3 -3.72 17.66 6.57
CA ILE A 3 -2.92 16.62 5.93
C ILE A 3 -3.84 15.47 5.53
N LYS A 4 -3.99 15.24 4.22
CA LYS A 4 -4.73 14.10 3.71
C LYS A 4 -3.82 12.89 3.53
N THR A 5 -4.14 11.80 4.20
CA THR A 5 -3.30 10.59 4.25
C THR A 5 -4.05 9.39 3.69
N LEU A 6 -3.44 8.66 2.76
CA LEU A 6 -3.88 7.33 2.35
C LEU A 6 -3.11 6.27 3.15
N VAL A 7 -3.83 5.36 3.81
CA VAL A 7 -3.27 4.22 4.56
C VAL A 7 -3.57 2.93 3.81
N ILE A 8 -2.54 2.12 3.55
CA ILE A 8 -2.62 0.88 2.77
C ILE A 8 -2.16 -0.29 3.64
N ASN A 9 -3.04 -1.27 3.84
CA ASN A 9 -2.75 -2.49 4.60
C ASN A 9 -3.08 -3.74 3.77
N PRO A 10 -2.11 -4.28 3.02
CA PRO A 10 -2.31 -5.52 2.26
C PRO A 10 -2.36 -6.74 3.19
N GLY A 11 -3.41 -7.54 3.04
CA GLY A 11 -3.55 -8.89 3.58
C GLY A 11 -3.47 -9.95 2.46
N SER A 12 -3.50 -11.24 2.83
CA SER A 12 -3.33 -12.33 1.86
C SER A 12 -4.37 -12.28 0.73
N THR A 13 -5.64 -12.12 1.07
CA THR A 13 -6.78 -12.09 0.13
C THR A 13 -7.54 -10.76 0.15
N SER A 14 -6.95 -9.70 0.70
CA SER A 14 -7.57 -8.38 0.73
C SER A 14 -6.53 -7.27 0.80
N THR A 15 -6.96 -6.03 0.57
CA THR A 15 -6.22 -4.82 0.93
C THR A 15 -7.19 -3.91 1.67
N LYS A 16 -6.93 -3.64 2.95
CA LYS A 16 -7.68 -2.60 3.66
C LYS A 16 -7.06 -1.25 3.33
N VAL A 17 -7.90 -0.29 2.96
CA VAL A 17 -7.50 1.10 2.68
C VAL A 17 -8.31 2.06 3.53
N GLY A 18 -7.70 3.19 3.90
CA GLY A 18 -8.38 4.29 4.58
C GLY A 18 -7.80 5.62 4.14
N VAL A 19 -8.67 6.62 3.97
CA VAL A 19 -8.25 8.01 3.75
C VAL A 19 -8.64 8.85 4.95
N PHE A 20 -7.66 9.56 5.49
CA PHE A 20 -7.79 10.43 6.64
C PHE A 20 -7.53 11.87 6.22
N GLU A 21 -8.21 12.79 6.89
CA GLU A 21 -7.83 14.20 6.93
C GLU A 21 -7.48 14.55 8.38
N ASP A 22 -6.19 14.82 8.61
CA ASP A 22 -5.60 14.85 9.94
C ASP A 22 -5.95 13.59 10.74
N GLU A 23 -6.70 13.71 11.83
CA GLU A 23 -7.14 12.59 12.67
C GLU A 23 -8.53 12.05 12.27
N THR A 24 -9.19 12.67 11.29
CA THR A 24 -10.55 12.33 10.89
C THR A 24 -10.53 11.28 9.78
N LEU A 25 -11.15 10.13 10.02
CA LEU A 25 -11.40 9.13 8.98
C LEU A 25 -12.48 9.65 8.02
N LEU A 26 -12.12 9.83 6.74
CA LEU A 26 -13.09 10.23 5.71
C LEU A 26 -13.82 9.00 5.15
N PHE A 27 -13.06 7.96 4.80
CA PHE A 27 -13.61 6.68 4.32
C PHE A 27 -12.58 5.56 4.46
N GLU A 28 -13.07 4.34 4.71
CA GLU A 28 -12.28 3.12 4.68
C GLU A 28 -13.02 2.01 3.92
N GLU A 29 -12.26 1.08 3.35
CA GLU A 29 -12.82 -0.07 2.63
C GLU A 29 -11.89 -1.28 2.74
N THR A 30 -12.49 -2.48 2.70
CA THR A 30 -11.73 -3.73 2.58
C THR A 30 -11.88 -4.26 1.16
N LEU A 31 -10.90 -3.95 0.32
CA LEU A 31 -10.84 -4.40 -1.08
C LEU A 31 -10.52 -5.89 -1.10
N ARG A 32 -11.49 -6.74 -1.44
CA ARG A 32 -11.32 -8.21 -1.44
C ARG A 32 -10.77 -8.68 -2.78
N HIS A 33 -9.79 -9.59 -2.71
CA HIS A 33 -9.17 -10.19 -3.87
C HIS A 33 -9.61 -11.66 -3.95
N PRO A 34 -10.35 -12.06 -4.99
CA PRO A 34 -10.69 -13.47 -5.17
C PRO A 34 -9.42 -14.33 -5.24
N THR A 35 -9.45 -15.50 -4.61
CA THR A 35 -8.27 -16.39 -4.55
C THR A 35 -7.83 -16.80 -5.96
N GLU A 36 -8.78 -16.99 -6.87
CA GLU A 36 -8.55 -17.28 -8.28
C GLU A 36 -7.81 -16.16 -9.02
N GLU A 37 -8.00 -14.89 -8.64
CA GLU A 37 -7.24 -13.77 -9.19
C GLU A 37 -5.82 -13.75 -8.62
N ILE A 38 -5.68 -13.95 -7.31
CA ILE A 38 -4.38 -13.99 -6.63
C ILE A 38 -3.52 -15.18 -7.12
N ALA A 39 -4.13 -16.32 -7.40
CA ALA A 39 -3.44 -17.53 -7.86
C ALA A 39 -2.81 -17.40 -9.25
N LYS A 40 -3.15 -16.35 -10.03
CA LYS A 40 -2.55 -16.08 -11.34
C LYS A 40 -1.11 -15.56 -11.23
N TYR A 41 -0.70 -15.07 -10.06
CA TYR A 41 0.59 -14.44 -9.84
C TYR A 41 1.61 -15.44 -9.29
N ALA A 42 2.80 -15.48 -9.86
CA ALA A 42 3.87 -16.41 -9.45
C ALA A 42 4.46 -16.05 -8.08
N SER A 43 4.43 -14.78 -7.71
CA SER A 43 4.94 -14.27 -6.44
C SER A 43 4.07 -13.14 -5.88
N VAL A 44 4.33 -12.75 -4.63
CA VAL A 44 3.60 -11.64 -3.99
C VAL A 44 3.87 -10.32 -4.71
N ILE A 45 5.11 -10.06 -5.12
CA ILE A 45 5.47 -8.80 -5.78
C ILE A 45 4.76 -8.63 -7.14
N ASP A 46 4.47 -9.73 -7.84
CA ASP A 46 3.77 -9.67 -9.13
C ASP A 46 2.34 -9.14 -9.00
N GLN A 47 1.76 -9.16 -7.80
CA GLN A 47 0.42 -8.62 -7.51
C GLN A 47 0.41 -7.09 -7.38
N LYS A 48 1.56 -6.41 -7.42
CA LYS A 48 1.67 -4.98 -7.09
C LYS A 48 0.78 -4.10 -7.99
N ASP A 49 0.81 -4.33 -9.31
CA ASP A 49 0.11 -3.46 -10.26
C ASP A 49 -1.40 -3.69 -10.16
N PHE A 50 -1.83 -4.95 -10.05
CA PHE A 50 -3.22 -5.32 -9.78
C PHE A 50 -3.77 -4.66 -8.52
N ARG A 51 -3.04 -4.76 -7.40
CA ARG A 51 -3.51 -4.15 -6.13
C ARG A 51 -3.50 -2.63 -6.20
N LYS A 52 -2.53 -2.02 -6.89
CA LYS A 52 -2.46 -0.57 -7.11
C LYS A 52 -3.68 -0.07 -7.89
N GLU A 53 -4.05 -0.74 -8.97
CA GLU A 53 -5.21 -0.38 -9.79
C GLU A 53 -6.51 -0.38 -8.96
N ILE A 54 -6.75 -1.43 -8.16
CA ILE A 54 -7.93 -1.49 -7.29
C ILE A 54 -7.97 -0.34 -6.28
N ILE A 55 -6.81 0.07 -5.73
CA ILE A 55 -6.73 1.21 -4.80
C ILE A 55 -7.08 2.52 -5.53
N LEU A 56 -6.56 2.73 -6.75
CA LEU A 56 -6.84 3.93 -7.53
C LEU A 56 -8.31 4.00 -7.96
N ASP A 57 -8.90 2.86 -8.34
CA ASP A 57 -10.32 2.76 -8.66
C ASP A 57 -11.19 3.07 -7.44
N PHE A 58 -10.80 2.58 -6.26
CA PHE A 58 -11.47 2.93 -5.00
C PHE A 58 -11.42 4.44 -4.71
N LEU A 59 -10.25 5.08 -4.86
CA LEU A 59 -10.13 6.52 -4.68
C LEU A 59 -11.04 7.29 -5.64
N LYS A 60 -11.08 6.84 -6.91
CA LYS A 60 -11.96 7.41 -7.93
C LYS A 60 -13.44 7.24 -7.58
N GLU A 61 -13.86 6.07 -7.09
CA GLU A 61 -15.24 5.80 -6.63
C GLU A 61 -15.65 6.76 -5.50
N LYS A 62 -14.73 7.05 -4.58
CA LYS A 62 -14.95 8.01 -3.48
C LYS A 62 -14.79 9.48 -3.89
N ASN A 63 -14.61 9.76 -5.17
CA ASN A 63 -14.33 11.10 -5.72
C ASN A 63 -13.13 11.78 -5.03
N CYS A 64 -12.14 10.98 -4.64
CA CYS A 64 -10.90 11.45 -4.03
C CYS A 64 -9.81 11.53 -5.10
N ASP A 65 -9.44 12.75 -5.49
CA ASP A 65 -8.28 12.96 -6.36
C ASP A 65 -7.00 12.50 -5.64
N PRO A 66 -6.25 11.51 -6.19
CA PRO A 66 -4.98 11.09 -5.62
C PRO A 66 -3.99 12.25 -5.43
N LYS A 67 -4.01 13.27 -6.30
CA LYS A 67 -3.15 14.46 -6.17
C LYS A 67 -3.48 15.34 -4.97
N SER A 68 -4.63 15.13 -4.33
CA SER A 68 -4.99 15.80 -3.08
C SER A 68 -4.40 15.14 -1.83
N LEU A 69 -3.73 13.99 -1.98
CA LEU A 69 -3.06 13.29 -0.89
C LEU A 69 -1.71 13.96 -0.60
N ASN A 70 -1.41 14.15 0.68
CA ASN A 70 -0.11 14.67 1.14
C ASN A 70 0.84 13.54 1.52
N VAL A 71 0.31 12.43 2.04
CA VAL A 71 1.10 11.30 2.55
C VAL A 71 0.42 10.00 2.16
N ILE A 72 1.22 9.00 1.80
CA ILE A 72 0.76 7.63 1.58
C ILE A 72 1.57 6.72 2.50
N VAL A 73 0.87 5.94 3.32
CA VAL A 73 1.46 5.08 4.34
C VAL A 73 1.12 3.64 4.03
N GLY A 74 2.14 2.80 3.91
CA GLY A 74 1.99 1.36 3.78
C GLY A 74 2.33 0.63 5.08
N ARG A 75 1.58 -0.43 5.40
CA ARG A 75 1.97 -1.35 6.47
C ARG A 75 3.37 -1.93 6.20
N GLY A 76 4.18 -2.05 7.24
CA GLY A 76 5.50 -2.69 7.16
C GLY A 76 5.44 -4.16 6.68
N GLY A 77 6.43 -4.53 5.87
CA GLY A 77 6.66 -5.90 5.40
C GLY A 77 7.62 -6.70 6.29
N LEU A 78 8.03 -7.85 5.78
CA LEU A 78 9.05 -8.71 6.37
C LEU A 78 10.44 -8.14 6.05
N LEU A 79 10.85 -7.14 6.82
CA LEU A 79 12.14 -6.46 6.72
C LEU A 79 13.16 -7.06 7.69
N LYS A 80 14.44 -6.71 7.49
CA LYS A 80 15.49 -6.94 8.50
C LYS A 80 15.08 -6.28 9.85
N PRO A 81 15.56 -6.79 10.99
CA PRO A 81 15.29 -6.18 12.29
C PRO A 81 15.70 -4.70 12.32
N ILE A 82 14.75 -3.83 12.67
CA ILE A 82 14.93 -2.38 12.81
C ILE A 82 14.15 -1.88 14.04
N PRO A 83 14.50 -0.72 14.63
CA PRO A 83 13.70 -0.12 15.69
C PRO A 83 12.24 0.14 15.28
N GLY A 84 11.33 0.20 16.25
CA GLY A 84 9.95 0.61 15.99
C GLY A 84 9.88 2.08 15.56
N GLY A 85 9.03 2.40 14.58
CA GLY A 85 8.84 3.77 14.12
C GLY A 85 8.28 3.86 12.71
N THR A 86 8.17 5.10 12.22
CA THR A 86 7.78 5.42 10.85
C THR A 86 9.02 5.67 10.02
N TYR A 87 9.06 5.09 8.82
CA TYR A 87 10.21 5.18 7.92
C TYR A 87 9.75 5.69 6.56
N ALA A 88 10.56 6.57 5.96
CA ALA A 88 10.43 6.85 4.54
C ALA A 88 10.70 5.57 3.74
N VAL A 89 9.94 5.35 2.67
CA VAL A 89 10.14 4.18 1.79
C VAL A 89 11.36 4.43 0.90
N SER A 90 12.56 4.25 1.48
CA SER A 90 13.83 4.41 0.78
C SER A 90 14.08 3.30 -0.24
N GLU A 91 15.05 3.50 -1.14
CA GLU A 91 15.48 2.47 -2.10
C GLU A 91 15.95 1.18 -1.40
N ALA A 92 16.64 1.30 -0.26
CA ALA A 92 17.10 0.14 0.50
C ALA A 92 15.93 -0.66 1.11
N LEU A 93 14.94 0.04 1.66
CA LEU A 93 13.73 -0.58 2.18
C LEU A 93 12.95 -1.24 1.04
N LEU A 94 12.82 -0.55 -0.09
CA LEU A 94 12.14 -1.08 -1.27
C LEU A 94 12.83 -2.34 -1.81
N ALA A 95 14.17 -2.35 -1.89
CA ALA A 95 14.95 -3.51 -2.30
C ALA A 95 14.71 -4.71 -1.37
N ASP A 96 14.70 -4.49 -0.05
CA ASP A 96 14.45 -5.55 0.93
C ASP A 96 13.03 -6.13 0.80
N LEU A 97 12.01 -5.29 0.60
CA LEU A 97 10.62 -5.74 0.38
C LEU A 97 10.47 -6.54 -0.91
N LYS A 98 11.11 -6.09 -2.00
CA LYS A 98 11.03 -6.74 -3.31
C LYS A 98 11.75 -8.09 -3.31
N ALA A 99 12.94 -8.14 -2.70
CA ALA A 99 13.71 -9.39 -2.57
C ALA A 99 13.05 -10.37 -1.57
N GLY A 100 12.22 -9.88 -0.64
CA GLY A 100 11.63 -10.70 0.41
C GLY A 100 12.70 -11.28 1.33
N VAL A 101 13.61 -10.42 1.79
CA VAL A 101 14.81 -10.84 2.58
C VAL A 101 14.50 -11.63 3.85
N GLN A 102 13.28 -11.51 4.39
CA GLN A 102 12.77 -12.29 5.53
C GLN A 102 11.51 -13.10 5.16
N GLY A 103 11.28 -13.35 3.87
CA GLY A 103 10.15 -14.11 3.35
C GLY A 103 9.20 -13.29 2.48
N GLN A 104 8.33 -14.02 1.78
CA GLN A 104 7.28 -13.47 0.92
C GLN A 104 5.95 -13.44 1.67
N HIS A 105 5.39 -12.24 1.86
CA HIS A 105 4.08 -12.05 2.48
C HIS A 105 3.40 -10.83 1.88
N ALA A 106 2.07 -10.84 1.78
CA ALA A 106 1.29 -9.75 1.16
C ALA A 106 1.62 -8.37 1.74
N SER A 107 1.92 -8.27 3.04
CA SER A 107 2.34 -7.02 3.68
C SER A 107 3.61 -6.40 3.10
N ASN A 108 4.45 -7.18 2.40
CA ASN A 108 5.61 -6.63 1.67
C ASN A 108 5.18 -5.61 0.60
N LEU A 109 3.97 -5.75 0.07
CA LEU A 109 3.40 -4.80 -0.88
C LEU A 109 3.05 -3.46 -0.24
N GLY A 110 2.95 -3.34 1.09
CA GLY A 110 2.50 -2.11 1.75
C GLY A 110 3.42 -0.94 1.40
N GLY A 111 4.70 -1.06 1.70
CA GLY A 111 5.70 -0.04 1.33
C GLY A 111 5.85 0.14 -0.18
N ILE A 112 5.80 -0.96 -0.95
CA ILE A 112 5.92 -0.92 -2.43
C ILE A 112 4.80 -0.09 -3.05
N LEU A 113 3.55 -0.35 -2.67
CA LEU A 113 2.36 0.35 -3.18
C LEU A 113 2.37 1.82 -2.76
N ALA A 114 2.74 2.11 -1.50
CA ALA A 114 2.84 3.47 -1.02
C ALA A 114 3.86 4.29 -1.83
N ARG A 115 5.02 3.68 -2.14
CA ARG A 115 6.05 4.32 -2.97
C ARG A 115 5.60 4.50 -4.40
N GLU A 116 5.04 3.47 -5.04
CA GLU A 116 4.61 3.58 -6.45
C GLU A 116 3.51 4.61 -6.65
N ILE A 117 2.54 4.68 -5.74
CA ILE A 117 1.48 5.69 -5.82
C ILE A 117 2.06 7.08 -5.54
N GLY A 118 2.92 7.22 -4.52
CA GLY A 118 3.59 8.49 -4.22
C GLY A 118 4.41 9.03 -5.40
N ASP A 119 5.29 8.20 -5.96
CA ASP A 119 6.15 8.58 -7.08
C ASP A 119 5.34 8.98 -8.33
N ALA A 120 4.15 8.41 -8.53
CA ALA A 120 3.27 8.76 -9.65
C ALA A 120 2.59 10.14 -9.50
N LEU A 121 2.57 10.71 -8.29
CA LEU A 121 1.93 11.99 -7.98
C LEU A 121 2.91 13.17 -7.98
N GLY A 122 4.20 12.90 -7.85
CA GLY A 122 5.28 13.90 -7.75
C GLY A 122 5.61 14.28 -6.32
#